data_AF-A0A1B9SGE6-F1
#
_entry.id   AF-A0A1B9SGE6-F1
#
_cell.length_a   1.000
_cell.length_b   1.000
_cell.length_c   1.000
_cell.angle_alpha   90.00
_cell.angle_beta   90.00
_cell.angle_gamma   90.00
#
_symmetry.space_group_name_H-M   'P 1'
#
loop_
_entity.id
_entity.type
_entity.pdbx_description
1 polymer ?
#
loop_
_entity_poly.entity_id
_entity_poly.type
_entity_poly.pdbx_seq_one_letter_code
_entity_poly.pdbx_strand_id
1 'polypeptide(L)' 'MSKVNDLIASAKSVCDRYDKGRMERETVREWVLRLGAYPTPHGERVREAAEWFRAHSEAEVASDIRKIDLDRLRAIFS' A
#
# COMPACT_ATOMS: atom_id res chain seq x y z
N MET A 1 3.79 7.73 19.23
CA MET A 1 4.16 6.33 18.98
C MET A 1 2.98 5.47 18.49
N SER A 2 1.71 5.80 18.76
CA SER A 2 0.55 5.02 18.28
C SER A 2 0.43 4.97 16.75
N LYS A 3 0.42 6.14 16.09
CA LYS A 3 0.12 6.24 14.64
C LYS A 3 1.03 5.43 13.71
N VAL A 4 2.33 5.31 14.01
CA VAL A 4 3.27 4.51 13.18
C VAL A 4 3.06 3.02 13.40
N ASN A 5 2.82 2.59 14.65
CA ASN A 5 2.49 1.19 14.92
C ASN A 5 1.15 0.80 14.29
N ASP A 6 0.16 1.70 14.33
CA ASP A 6 -1.13 1.53 13.67
C ASP A 6 -0.97 1.43 12.15
N LEU A 7 -0.13 2.26 11.55
CA LEU A 7 0.23 2.17 10.13
C LEU A 7 0.86 0.82 9.80
N ILE A 8 1.85 0.37 10.57
CA ILE A 8 2.55 -0.90 10.33
C ILE A 8 1.56 -2.08 10.43
N ALA A 9 0.72 -2.09 11.46
CA ALA A 9 -0.30 -3.13 11.64
C ALA A 9 -1.32 -3.12 10.49
N SER A 10 -1.80 -1.94 10.11
CA SER A 10 -2.74 -1.76 9.00
C SER A 10 -2.13 -2.21 7.67
N ALA A 11 -0.90 -1.78 7.36
CA ALA A 11 -0.19 -2.13 6.13
C ALA A 11 0.07 -3.63 6.02
N LYS A 12 0.46 -4.30 7.12
CA LYS A 12 0.58 -5.77 7.16
C LYS A 12 -0.75 -6.47 6.87
N SER A 13 -1.85 -6.01 7.48
CA SER A 13 -3.18 -6.59 7.27
C SER A 13 -3.70 -6.39 5.84
N VAL A 14 -3.47 -5.21 5.26
CA VAL A 14 -3.85 -4.91 3.87
C VAL A 14 -3.02 -5.74 2.89
N CYS A 15 -1.70 -5.78 3.08
CA CYS A 15 -0.79 -6.58 2.26
C CYS A 15 -1.16 -8.07 2.28
N ASP A 16 -1.42 -8.66 3.46
CA ASP A 16 -1.79 -10.07 3.60
C ASP A 16 -3.13 -10.41 2.94
N ARG A 17 -4.15 -9.55 3.12
CA ARG A 17 -5.46 -9.75 2.47
C ARG A 17 -5.37 -9.60 0.97
N TYR A 18 -4.61 -8.63 0.47
CA TYR A 18 -4.40 -8.44 -0.96
C TYR A 18 -3.63 -9.62 -1.58
N ASP A 19 -2.58 -10.11 -0.93
CA ASP A 19 -1.79 -11.28 -1.37
C ASP A 19 -2.61 -12.58 -1.40
N LYS A 20 -3.62 -12.70 -0.52
CA LYS A 20 -4.56 -13.83 -0.52
C LYS A 20 -5.76 -13.67 -1.46
N GLY A 21 -5.84 -12.56 -2.21
CA GLY A 21 -6.98 -12.26 -3.08
C GLY A 21 -8.28 -12.01 -2.30
N ARG A 22 -8.18 -11.64 -1.02
CA ARG A 22 -9.33 -11.33 -0.13
C ARG A 22 -9.64 -9.84 -0.07
N MET A 23 -8.98 -9.05 -0.91
CA MET A 23 -9.14 -7.61 -1.01
C MET A 23 -8.88 -7.20 -2.45
N GLU A 24 -9.80 -6.42 -3.02
CA GLU A 24 -9.67 -5.92 -4.38
C GLU A 24 -8.58 -4.85 -4.45
N ARG A 25 -7.92 -4.76 -5.62
CA ARG A 25 -6.87 -3.76 -5.85
C ARG A 25 -7.38 -2.34 -5.64
N GLU A 26 -8.62 -2.04 -6.05
CA GLU A 26 -9.19 -0.71 -5.86
C GLU A 26 -9.36 -0.37 -4.38
N THR A 27 -9.74 -1.35 -3.55
CA THR A 27 -9.80 -1.17 -2.09
C THR A 27 -8.42 -0.87 -1.49
N VAL A 28 -7.37 -1.55 -1.98
CA VAL A 28 -5.98 -1.25 -1.58
C VAL A 28 -5.59 0.16 -2.01
N ARG A 29 -5.85 0.52 -3.28
CA ARG A 29 -5.56 1.83 -3.85
C ARG A 29 -6.21 2.93 -3.02
N GLU A 30 -7.50 2.85 -2.79
CA GLU A 30 -8.21 3.83 -1.97
C GLU A 30 -7.64 3.93 -0.55
N TRP A 31 -7.29 2.80 0.06
CA TRP A 31 -6.68 2.78 1.39
C TRP A 31 -5.34 3.54 1.39
N VAL A 32 -4.44 3.25 0.44
CA VAL A 32 -3.14 3.94 0.33
C VAL A 32 -3.35 5.44 0.12
N LEU A 33 -4.27 5.83 -0.77
CA LEU A 33 -4.52 7.23 -1.10
C LEU A 33 -5.16 8.03 0.05
N ARG A 34 -5.77 7.36 1.03
CA ARG A 34 -6.32 7.98 2.25
C ARG A 34 -5.30 8.06 3.40
N LEU A 35 -4.11 7.46 3.27
CA LEU A 35 -3.07 7.57 4.28
C LEU A 35 -2.54 9.01 4.37
N GLY A 36 -2.40 9.50 5.61
CA GLY A 36 -1.84 10.83 5.87
C GLY A 36 -0.30 10.85 5.83
N ALA A 37 0.27 11.98 6.26
CA ALA A 37 1.72 12.11 6.41
C ALA A 37 2.23 11.34 7.64
N TYR A 38 3.37 10.68 7.50
CA TYR A 38 4.08 9.98 8.58
C TYR A 38 5.54 10.45 8.66
N PRO A 39 6.21 10.28 9.82
CA PRO A 39 7.65 10.54 9.92
C PRO A 39 8.47 9.59 9.04
N THR A 40 9.64 10.06 8.59
CA THR A 40 10.67 9.23 7.96
C THR A 40 11.08 8.10 8.92
N PRO A 41 11.27 6.85 8.43
CA PRO A 41 11.31 6.45 7.02
C PRO A 41 9.98 5.96 6.43
N HIS A 42 8.94 5.80 7.25
CA HIS A 42 7.63 5.28 6.80
C HIS A 42 6.86 6.27 5.93
N GLY A 43 6.99 7.58 6.19
CA GLY A 43 6.35 8.63 5.39
C GLY A 43 6.76 8.62 3.93
N GLU A 44 8.04 8.39 3.65
CA GLU A 44 8.55 8.30 2.27
C GLU A 44 7.97 7.10 1.54
N ARG A 45 7.94 5.93 2.19
CA ARG A 45 7.35 4.70 1.64
C ARG A 45 5.84 4.85 1.38
N VAL A 46 5.12 5.52 2.28
CA VAL A 46 3.69 5.83 2.08
C VAL A 46 3.50 6.76 0.88
N ARG A 47 4.33 7.79 0.73
CA ARG A 47 4.29 8.70 -0.42
C ARG A 47 4.56 7.96 -1.72
N GLU A 48 5.60 7.14 -1.78
CA GLU A 48 5.96 6.34 -2.95
C GLU A 48 4.83 5.37 -3.34
N ALA A 49 4.22 4.69 -2.36
CA ALA A 49 3.07 3.83 -2.61
C ALA A 49 1.89 4.63 -3.17
N ALA A 50 1.56 5.79 -2.58
CA ALA A 50 0.48 6.64 -3.04
C ALA A 50 0.71 7.17 -4.47
N GLU A 51 1.95 7.53 -4.81
CA GLU A 51 2.34 7.94 -6.16
C GLU A 51 2.16 6.79 -7.17
N TRP A 52 2.61 5.58 -6.81
CA TRP A 52 2.44 4.39 -7.63
C TRP A 52 0.96 4.08 -7.93
N PHE A 53 0.12 4.02 -6.89
CA PHE A 53 -1.32 3.72 -7.02
C PHE A 53 -2.12 4.85 -7.70
N ARG A 54 -1.62 6.09 -7.65
CA ARG A 54 -2.21 7.21 -8.41
C ARG A 54 -1.89 7.11 -9.90
N ALA A 55 -0.66 6.73 -10.26
CA ALA A 55 -0.21 6.64 -11.64
C ALA A 55 -0.82 5.44 -12.40
N HIS A 56 -1.17 4.35 -11.70
CA HIS A 56 -1.63 3.11 -12.33
C HIS A 56 -3.08 2.77 -11.91
N SER A 57 -4.07 3.56 -12.34
CA SER A 57 -5.50 3.32 -12.06
C SER A 57 -6.14 2.35 -13.07
N GLU A 58 -6.76 1.26 -12.57
CA GLU A 58 -7.58 0.21 -13.24
C GLU A 58 -7.12 -0.45 -14.55
N ALA A 59 -6.45 0.23 -15.49
CA ALA A 59 -6.30 -0.23 -16.87
C ALA A 59 -5.16 -1.24 -17.10
N GLU A 60 -4.26 -1.43 -16.14
CA GLU A 60 -3.14 -2.36 -16.28
C GLU A 60 -3.29 -3.51 -15.27
N VAL A 61 -4.20 -4.45 -15.57
CA VAL A 61 -4.34 -5.72 -14.83
C VAL A 61 -3.46 -6.78 -15.50
N ALA A 62 -2.19 -6.44 -15.77
CA ALA A 62 -1.19 -7.45 -16.07
C ALA A 62 -0.80 -8.13 -14.74
N SER A 63 -0.57 -9.44 -14.75
CA SER A 63 -0.10 -10.23 -13.60
C SER A 63 1.14 -9.61 -12.91
N ASP A 64 1.91 -8.83 -13.66
CA ASP A 64 3.14 -8.18 -13.20
C ASP A 64 2.89 -7.03 -12.21
N ILE A 65 1.74 -6.35 -12.29
CA ILE A 65 1.44 -5.18 -11.44
C ILE A 65 1.11 -5.58 -10.02
N ARG A 66 0.44 -6.73 -9.82
CA ARG A 66 0.13 -7.24 -8.48
C ARG A 66 1.40 -7.47 -7.65
N LYS A 67 2.48 -7.92 -8.29
CA LYS A 67 3.77 -8.10 -7.62
C LYS A 67 4.34 -6.75 -7.17
N ILE A 68 4.31 -5.74 -8.04
CA ILE A 68 4.79 -4.39 -7.71
C ILE A 68 3.94 -3.76 -6.61
N ASP A 69 2.61 -3.90 -6.67
CA ASP A 69 1.70 -3.44 -5.63
C ASP A 69 2.08 -4.03 -4.27
N LEU A 70 2.31 -5.35 -4.20
CA LEU A 70 2.74 -6.03 -2.98
C LEU A 70 4.12 -5.53 -2.48
N ASP A 71 5.05 -5.28 -3.39
CA ASP A 71 6.37 -4.76 -3.03
C ASP A 71 6.29 -3.34 -2.45
N ARG A 72 5.42 -2.48 -3.02
CA ARG A 72 5.14 -1.13 -2.49
C ARG A 72 4.48 -1.18 -1.10
N LEU A 73 3.54 -2.11 -0.89
CA LEU A 73 2.92 -2.29 0.42
C LEU A 73 3.92 -2.82 1.46
N ARG A 74 4.76 -3.80 1.10
CA ARG A 74 5.79 -4.36 1.97
C ARG A 74 6.82 -3.34 2.39
N ALA A 75 7.19 -2.43 1.49
CA ALA A 75 8.12 -1.35 1.80
C ALA A 75 7.66 -0.54 3.02
N ILE A 76 6.36 -0.25 3.18
CA ILE A 76 5.82 0.56 4.28
C ILE A 76 6.18 0.01 5.67
N PHE A 77 6.26 -1.32 5.82
CA PHE A 77 6.51 -1.98 7.11
C PHE A 77 7.84 -2.75 7.17
N SER A 78 8.73 -2.52 6.21
CA SER A 78 10.08 -3.07 6.17
C SER A 78 11.16 -2.07 6.61
#